data_AF-A0A437LWS3-F1
#
_entry.id   AF-A0A437LWS3-F1
#
_cell.length_a   1.000
_cell.length_b   1.000
_cell.length_c   1.000
_cell.angle_alpha   90.00
_cell.angle_beta   90.00
_cell.angle_gamma   90.00
#
_symmetry.space_group_name_H-M   'P 1'
#
loop_
_entity.id
_entity.type
_entity.pdbx_description
1 polymer ?
#
loop_
_entity_poly.entity_id
_entity_poly.type
_entity_poly.pdbx_seq_one_letter_code
_entity_poly.pdbx_strand_id
1 'polypeptide(L)' 'MIEIGDSSGVYRERAAEERRAAARATTAELQRTHLQLAEHYERRARELELGMNSSSRSARG' A
#
# COMPACT_ATOMS: atom_id res chain seq x y z
N MET A 1 -2.62 5.43 23.87
CA MET A 1 -2.94 4.16 23.21
C MET A 1 -2.88 4.46 21.72
N ILE A 2 -1.75 4.19 21.07
CA ILE A 2 -1.65 4.45 19.62
C ILE A 2 -2.45 3.34 18.97
N GLU A 3 -3.59 3.71 18.40
CA GLU A 3 -4.46 2.85 17.62
C GLU A 3 -3.59 2.06 16.64
N ILE A 4 -3.67 0.73 16.66
CA ILE A 4 -3.12 -0.10 15.59
C ILE A 4 -4.04 0.11 14.39
N GLY A 5 -3.91 1.30 13.80
CA GLY A 5 -4.69 1.77 12.68
C GLY A 5 -4.35 0.93 11.46
N ASP A 6 -5.39 0.36 10.86
CA ASP A 6 -5.47 -0.21 9.53
C ASP A 6 -4.13 -0.20 8.75
N SER A 7 -3.31 -1.25 8.95
CA SER A 7 -1.99 -1.33 8.32
C SER A 7 -2.08 -1.19 6.79
N SER A 8 -3.21 -1.59 6.19
CA SER A 8 -3.49 -1.42 4.75
C SER A 8 -3.66 0.05 4.34
N GLY A 9 -4.35 0.85 5.13
CA GLY A 9 -4.57 2.28 4.92
C GLY A 9 -3.28 3.06 4.76
N VAL A 10 -2.27 2.76 5.59
CA VAL A 10 -0.93 3.37 5.49
C VAL A 10 -0.28 3.09 4.13
N TYR A 11 -0.36 1.85 3.64
CA TYR A 11 0.17 1.51 2.32
C TYR A 11 -0.62 2.15 1.17
N ARG A 12 -1.95 2.29 1.30
CA ARG A 12 -2.77 3.02 0.31
C ARG A 12 -2.42 4.50 0.26
N GLU A 13 -2.20 5.15 1.40
CA GLU A 13 -1.76 6.54 1.46
C GLU A 13 -0.38 6.71 0.82
N ARG A 14 0.56 5.79 1.09
CA ARG A 14 1.88 5.78 0.44
C ARG A 14 1.79 5.58 -1.06
N ALA A 15 0.93 4.67 -1.55
CA ALA A 15 0.72 4.50 -2.98
C ALA A 15 0.18 5.78 -3.65
N ALA A 16 -0.72 6.50 -2.98
CA ALA A 16 -1.23 7.78 -3.48
C ALA A 16 -0.15 8.88 -3.49
N GLU A 17 0.72 8.91 -2.49
CA GLU A 17 1.87 9.82 -2.41
C GLU A 17 2.86 9.57 -3.55
N GLU A 18 3.22 8.30 -3.80
CA GLU A 18 4.11 7.91 -4.90
C GLU A 18 3.50 8.24 -6.27
N ARG A 19 2.19 8.08 -6.47
CA ARG A 19 1.53 8.52 -7.71
C ARG A 19 1.61 10.04 -7.91
N ARG A 20 1.49 10.82 -6.83
CA ARG A 20 1.67 12.28 -6.89
C ARG A 20 3.12 12.65 -7.18
N ALA A 21 4.09 11.92 -6.64
CA ALA A 21 5.51 12.08 -6.94
C ALA A 21 5.81 11.73 -8.41
N ALA A 22 5.23 10.65 -8.93
CA ALA A 22 5.31 10.28 -10.34
C ALA A 22 4.76 11.38 -11.26
N ALA A 23 3.64 12.00 -10.89
CA ALA A 23 3.06 13.11 -11.65
C ALA A 23 3.92 14.39 -11.65
N ARG A 24 4.81 14.54 -10.65
CA ARG A 24 5.75 15.67 -10.53
C ARG A 24 7.15 15.32 -11.02
N ALA A 25 7.40 14.07 -11.42
CA ALA A 25 8.70 13.62 -11.84
C ALA A 25 9.13 14.32 -13.13
N THR A 26 10.39 14.77 -13.15
CA THR A 26 10.98 15.48 -14.29
C THR A 26 11.53 14.53 -15.36
N THR A 27 11.77 13.27 -15.01
CA THR A 27 12.27 12.24 -15.93
C THR A 27 11.33 11.04 -15.98
N ALA A 28 11.26 10.39 -17.14
CA ALA A 28 10.46 9.17 -17.34
C ALA A 28 10.95 8.01 -16.45
N GLU A 29 12.23 7.97 -16.11
CA GLU A 29 12.79 6.95 -15.21
C GLU A 29 12.34 7.14 -13.75
N LEU A 30 12.36 8.38 -13.26
CA LEU A 30 11.80 8.72 -11.95
C LEU A 30 10.30 8.46 -11.90
N GLN A 31 9.57 8.86 -12.95
CA GLN A 31 8.14 8.58 -13.06
C GLN A 31 7.86 7.08 -12.99
N ARG A 32 8.60 6.26 -13.75
CA ARG A 32 8.47 4.79 -13.71
C ARG A 32 8.79 4.21 -12.33
N THR A 33 9.86 4.68 -11.70
CA THR A 33 10.24 4.24 -10.35
C THR A 33 9.13 4.52 -9.33
N HIS A 34 8.57 5.73 -9.33
CA HIS A 34 7.46 6.10 -8.44
C HIS A 34 6.18 5.31 -8.74
N LEU A 35 5.87 5.05 -10.01
CA LEU A 35 4.74 4.19 -10.36
C LEU A 35 4.92 2.74 -9.87
N GLN A 36 6.13 2.19 -10.01
CA GLN A 36 6.45 0.85 -9.50
C GLN A 36 6.36 0.77 -7.97
N LEU A 37 6.78 1.82 -7.26
CA LEU A 37 6.62 1.94 -5.81
C LEU A 37 5.14 2.01 -5.40
N ALA A 38 4.33 2.78 -6.12
CA ALA A 38 2.89 2.85 -5.88
C ALA A 38 2.22 1.48 -6.02
N GLU A 39 2.54 0.74 -7.10
CA GLU A 39 2.02 -0.63 -7.31
C GLU A 39 2.51 -1.62 -6.24
N HIS A 40 3.74 -1.45 -5.74
CA HIS A 40 4.26 -2.27 -4.64
C HIS A 40 3.47 -2.03 -3.36
N TYR A 41 3.18 -0.78 -3.03
CA TYR A 41 2.40 -0.44 -1.84
C TYR A 41 0.94 -0.88 -1.96
N GLU A 42 0.29 -0.76 -3.12
CA GLU A 42 -1.06 -1.31 -3.33
C GLU A 42 -1.11 -2.84 -3.17
N ARG A 43 -0.08 -3.54 -3.65
CA ARG A 43 0.03 -5.00 -3.43
C ARG A 43 0.16 -5.32 -1.95
N ARG A 44 1.02 -4.61 -1.21
CA ARG A 44 1.16 -4.79 0.24
C ARG A 44 -0.13 -4.49 1.01
N ALA A 45 -0.82 -3.41 0.66
CA ALA A 45 -2.13 -3.07 1.22
C ALA A 45 -3.12 -4.22 1.03
N ARG A 46 -3.19 -4.75 -0.19
CA ARG A 46 -4.07 -5.87 -0.54
C ARG A 46 -3.67 -7.16 0.17
N GLU A 47 -2.39 -7.47 0.28
CA GLU A 47 -1.88 -8.63 1.01
C GLU A 47 -2.26 -8.55 2.50
N LEU A 48 -2.22 -7.36 3.10
CA LEU A 48 -2.64 -7.16 4.49
C LEU A 48 -4.14 -7.29 4.67
N GLU A 49 -4.95 -6.76 3.73
CA GLU A 49 -6.40 -6.97 3.72
C GLU A 49 -6.75 -8.47 3.60
N LEU A 50 -6.05 -9.21 2.74
CA LEU A 50 -6.23 -10.65 2.55
C LEU A 50 -5.72 -11.47 3.76
N GLY A 51 -4.63 -11.05 4.37
CA GLY A 51 -4.05 -11.66 5.57
C GLY A 51 -4.93 -11.47 6.81
N MET A 52 -5.50 -10.27 7.01
CA MET A 52 -6.50 -10.01 8.06
C MET A 52 -7.75 -10.87 7.85
N ASN A 53 -8.20 -11.03 6.60
CA ASN A 53 -9.34 -11.89 6.28
C ASN A 53 -9.04 -13.39 6.53
N SER A 54 -7.78 -13.81 6.35
CA SER A 54 -7.33 -15.18 6.65
C SER A 54 -7.23 -15.44 8.15
N SER A 55 -6.74 -14.47 8.95
CA SER A 55 -6.72 -14.58 10.42
C SER A 55 -8.13 -14.64 11.03
N SER A 56 -9.14 -14.01 10.43
CA SER A 56 -10.53 -14.16 10.88
C SER A 56 -11.14 -15.54 10.57
N ARG A 57 -10.58 -16.33 9.64
CA ARG A 57 -11.08 -17.67 9.31
C ARG A 57 -10.51 -18.78 10.21
N SER A 58 -9.33 -18.59 10.80
CA SER A 58 -8.69 -19.57 11.70
C SER A 58 -9.07 -19.47 13.18
N ALA A 59 -9.82 -18.44 13.60
CA ALA A 59 -10.22 -18.26 15.00
C ALA A 59 -11.58 -18.91 15.37
N ARG A 60 -12.13 -19.82 14.54
CA ARG A 60 -13.44 -20.47 14.73
C ARG A 60 -13.43 -22.01 14.52
N GLY A 61 -12.25 -22.64 14.57
CA GLY A 61 -12.09 -24.10 14.48
C GLY A 61 -11.86 -24.74 15.84
#